data_AF-A0AAE9JLU9-F1
#
_entry.id   AF-A0AAE9JLU9-F1
#
_cell.length_a   1.000
_cell.length_b   1.000
_cell.length_c   1.000
_cell.angle_alpha   90.00
_cell.angle_beta   90.00
_cell.angle_gamma   90.00
#
_symmetry.space_group_name_H-M   'P 1'
#
loop_
_entity.id
_entity.type
_entity.pdbx_description
1 polymer ?
#
loop_
_entity_poly.entity_id
_entity_poly.type
_entity_poly.pdbx_seq_one_letter_code
_entity_poly.pdbx_strand_id
1 'polypeptide(L)' 'MTNGPVEASFTVYEDFYIYKKGVYQYTAGEVLGGHAIKIIGWGTEHGTDYWLIANSWGADWGENGFFKIRRGVNES' A
#
# COMPACT_ATOMS: atom_id res chain seq x y z
N MET A 1 -17.86 -6.49 7.19
CA MET A 1 -16.94 -5.60 7.93
C MET A 1 -17.68 -5.07 9.14
N THR A 2 -17.12 -5.19 10.35
CA THR A 2 -17.81 -4.85 11.62
C THR A 2 -17.18 -3.69 12.39
N ASN A 3 -15.86 -3.48 12.26
CA ASN A 3 -15.10 -2.62 13.17
C ASN A 3 -14.32 -1.48 12.48
N GLY A 4 -14.50 -1.29 11.17
CA GLY A 4 -13.85 -0.22 10.43
C GLY A 4 -12.37 -0.47 10.09
N PRO A 5 -11.62 0.60 9.77
CA PRO A 5 -10.20 0.54 9.40
C PRO A 5 -9.29 -0.02 10.48
N VAL A 6 -8.14 -0.58 10.07
CA VAL A 6 -7.10 -1.09 10.97
C VAL A 6 -5.73 -0.49 10.65
N GLU A 7 -4.88 -0.42 11.67
CA GLU A 7 -3.47 -0.08 11.51
C GLU A 7 -2.66 -1.34 11.15
N ALA A 8 -1.68 -1.20 10.26
CA ALA A 8 -0.69 -2.23 9.94
C ALA A 8 0.65 -1.57 9.61
N SER A 9 1.72 -2.35 9.54
CA SER A 9 3.05 -1.87 9.12
C SER A 9 3.61 -2.74 8.01
N PHE A 10 4.43 -2.16 7.15
CA PHE A 10 5.15 -2.88 6.10
C PHE A 10 6.55 -2.28 5.89
N THR A 11 7.43 -3.02 5.21
CA THR A 11 8.77 -2.54 4.86
C THR A 11 8.68 -1.67 3.62
N VAL A 12 9.20 -0.45 3.68
CA VAL A 12 9.29 0.44 2.53
C VAL A 12 10.59 0.17 1.78
N TYR A 13 10.48 -0.02 0.47
CA TYR A 13 11.59 -0.06 -0.47
C TYR A 13 11.66 1.24 -1.30
N GLU A 14 12.79 1.50 -1.95
CA GLU A 14 12.97 2.69 -2.81
C GLU A 14 11.90 2.81 -3.91
N ASP A 15 11.47 1.69 -4.50
CA ASP A 15 10.45 1.70 -5.56
C ASP A 15 9.06 2.10 -5.05
N PHE A 16 8.75 1.88 -3.77
CA PHE A 16 7.51 2.36 -3.16
C PHE A 16 7.46 3.89 -3.10
N TYR A 17 8.60 4.54 -2.88
CA TYR A 17 8.66 6.00 -2.74
C TYR A 17 8.17 6.73 -4.01
N ILE A 18 8.39 6.11 -5.18
CA ILE A 18 7.98 6.62 -6.49
C ILE A 18 6.62 6.10 -6.96
N TYR A 19 5.87 5.37 -6.13
CA TYR A 19 4.54 4.87 -6.44
C TYR A 19 3.60 5.99 -6.95
N LYS A 20 2.84 5.68 -8.01
CA LYS A 20 1.86 6.60 -8.61
C LYS A 20 0.46 6.02 -8.72
N LYS A 21 0.32 4.75 -9.08
CA LYS A 21 -0.97 4.09 -9.32
C LYS A 21 -0.86 2.58 -9.39
N GLY A 22 -1.99 1.90 -9.28
CA GLY A 22 -2.12 0.45 -9.48
C GLY A 22 -1.80 -0.33 -8.20
N VAL A 23 -1.67 -1.65 -8.31
CA VAL A 23 -1.33 -2.50 -7.16
C VAL A 23 0.18 -2.61 -7.02
N TYR A 24 0.73 -1.98 -5.98
CA TYR A 24 2.15 -2.07 -5.65
C TYR A 24 2.58 -3.52 -5.39
N GLN A 25 3.73 -3.86 -5.96
CA GLN A 25 4.48 -5.09 -5.77
C GLN A 25 5.95 -4.69 -5.79
N TYR A 26 6.73 -5.17 -4.83
CA TYR A 26 8.15 -4.89 -4.80
C TYR A 26 8.82 -5.49 -6.05
N THR A 27 9.68 -4.70 -6.68
CA THR A 27 10.40 -5.10 -7.89
C THR A 27 11.91 -4.98 -7.72
N ALA A 28 12.39 -3.90 -7.11
CA ALA A 28 13.81 -3.62 -6.90
C ALA A 28 13.99 -2.41 -5.97
N GLY A 29 15.18 -2.28 -5.39
CA GLY A 29 15.59 -1.15 -4.57
C GLY A 29 15.90 -1.54 -3.14
N GLU A 30 16.63 -0.68 -2.45
CA GLU A 30 17.07 -0.93 -1.07
C GLU A 30 15.92 -0.75 -0.07
N VAL A 31 16.07 -1.36 1.11
CA VAL A 31 15.17 -1.16 2.24
C VAL A 31 15.38 0.24 2.83
N LEU A 32 14.32 1.02 2.92
CA LEU A 32 14.32 2.35 3.53
C LEU A 32 13.83 2.36 4.99
N GLY A 33 13.14 1.30 5.42
CA GLY A 33 12.70 1.12 6.81
C GLY A 33 11.28 0.57 6.91
N GLY A 34 10.70 0.64 8.11
CA GLY A 34 9.30 0.29 8.34
C GLY A 34 8.38 1.50 8.28
N HIS A 35 7.16 1.33 7.79
CA HIS A 35 6.13 2.38 7.74
C HIS A 35 4.77 1.87 8.23
N ALA A 36 4.12 2.64 9.10
CA ALA A 36 2.80 2.33 9.63
C ALA A 36 1.71 3.00 8.79
N ILE A 37 0.65 2.27 8.48
CA ILE A 37 -0.39 2.66 7.53
C ILE A 37 -1.79 2.28 8.02
N LYS A 38 -2.82 2.87 7.37
CA LYS A 38 -4.23 2.62 7.68
C LYS A 38 -4.91 1.87 6.54
N ILE A 39 -5.23 0.60 6.75
CA ILE A 39 -6.00 -0.22 5.81
C ILE A 39 -7.47 0.16 5.94
N ILE A 40 -8.08 0.55 4.82
CA ILE A 40 -9.49 1.01 4.77
C ILE A 40 -10.39 0.12 3.92
N GLY A 41 -9.82 -0.83 3.17
CA GLY A 41 -10.59 -1.73 2.32
C GLY A 41 -9.71 -2.69 1.55
N TRP A 42 -10.31 -3.40 0.61
CA TRP A 42 -9.65 -4.35 -0.28
C TRP A 42 -10.46 -4.51 -1.56
N GLY A 43 -9.86 -5.16 -2.55
CA GLY A 43 -10.55 -5.51 -3.79
C GLY A 43 -9.67 -6.35 -4.69
N THR A 44 -10.05 -6.38 -5.96
CA THR A 44 -9.30 -7.03 -7.05
C THR A 44 -9.25 -6.07 -8.23
N GLU A 45 -8.05 -5.84 -8.77
CA GLU A 45 -7.80 -5.01 -9.95
C GLU A 45 -7.05 -5.87 -10.98
N HIS A 46 -7.66 -6.06 -12.17
CA HIS A 46 -7.08 -6.88 -13.25
C HIS A 46 -6.60 -8.28 -12.81
N GLY A 47 -7.35 -8.94 -11.92
CA GLY A 47 -7.00 -10.26 -11.38
C GLY A 47 -5.98 -10.24 -10.23
N THR A 48 -5.51 -9.06 -9.81
CA THR A 48 -4.61 -8.90 -8.66
C THR A 48 -5.39 -8.43 -7.44
N ASP A 49 -5.40 -9.25 -6.40
CA ASP A 49 -6.00 -8.91 -5.10
C ASP A 49 -5.16 -7.86 -4.36
N TYR A 50 -5.82 -6.86 -3.77
CA TYR A 50 -5.15 -5.76 -3.07
C TYR A 50 -5.80 -5.37 -1.74
N TRP A 51 -4.99 -4.73 -0.89
CA TRP A 51 -5.44 -3.88 0.22
C TRP A 51 -5.50 -2.42 -0.25
N LEU A 52 -6.57 -1.69 0.10
CA LEU A 52 -6.67 -0.25 -0.11
C LEU A 52 -6.22 0.47 1.17
N ILE A 53 -5.25 1.34 1.03
CA ILE A 53 -4.55 1.95 2.16
C ILE A 53 -4.57 3.48 2.03
N ALA A 54 -4.88 4.14 3.14
CA ALA A 54 -4.69 5.58 3.30
C ALA A 54 -3.27 5.85 3.82
N ASN A 55 -2.45 6.54 3.03
CA ASN A 55 -1.11 6.95 3.42
C ASN A 55 -1.14 8.28 4.20
N SER A 56 0.00 8.67 4.76
CA SER A 56 0.19 9.88 5.56
C SER A 56 1.18 10.89 4.94
N TRP A 57 1.41 10.83 3.62
CA TRP A 57 2.36 11.69 2.89
C TRP A 57 1.69 12.80 2.06
N GLY A 58 0.46 13.17 2.42
CA GLY A 58 -0.33 14.18 1.72
C GLY A 58 -1.09 13.65 0.51
N ALA A 59 -2.04 14.44 0.02
CA ALA A 59 -2.92 14.04 -1.07
C ALA A 59 -2.22 14.02 -2.44
N ASP A 60 -1.11 14.74 -2.61
CA ASP A 60 -0.37 14.79 -3.87
C ASP A 60 0.47 13.52 -4.14
N TRP A 61 0.55 12.62 -3.15
CA TRP A 61 1.28 11.36 -3.27
C TRP A 61 0.35 10.21 -3.68
N GLY A 62 0.83 9.32 -4.56
CA GLY A 62 0.08 8.15 -5.01
C GLY A 62 -1.27 8.49 -5.68
N GLU A 63 -2.29 7.71 -5.37
CA GLU A 63 -3.66 7.89 -5.88
C GLU A 63 -4.45 8.79 -4.92
N ASN A 64 -4.19 10.11 -4.92
CA ASN A 64 -4.82 11.10 -4.02
C ASN A 64 -4.55 10.85 -2.51
N GLY A 65 -3.33 10.46 -2.16
CA GLY A 65 -2.94 10.08 -0.79
C GLY A 65 -3.22 8.62 -0.44
N PHE A 66 -3.72 7.84 -1.38
CA PHE A 66 -3.97 6.41 -1.22
C PHE A 66 -3.00 5.57 -2.06
N PHE A 67 -2.89 4.30 -1.68
CA PHE A 67 -2.24 3.30 -2.51
C PHE A 67 -2.92 1.94 -2.35
N LYS A 68 -2.63 1.07 -3.30
CA LYS A 68 -3.00 -0.34 -3.25
C LYS A 68 -1.73 -1.17 -3.15
N ILE A 69 -1.73 -2.20 -2.31
CA ILE A 69 -0.64 -3.17 -2.19
C ILE A 69 -1.20 -4.59 -2.33
N ARG A 70 -0.42 -5.49 -2.92
CA ARG A 70 -0.84 -6.87 -3.16
C ARG A 70 -1.24 -7.57 -1.86
N ARG A 71 -2.42 -8.16 -1.85
CA ARG A 71 -2.99 -8.85 -0.69
C ARG A 71 -2.84 -10.37 -0.83
N GLY A 72 -2.70 -11.06 0.30
CA GLY A 72 -2.72 -12.52 0.37
C GLY A 72 -1.34 -13.19 0.25
N VAL A 73 -0.28 -12.42 0.04
CA VAL A 73 1.10 -12.92 -0.10
C VAL A 73 2.08 -12.32 0.91
N ASN A 74 1.59 -11.54 1.88
CA ASN A 74 2.41 -10.78 2.82
C ASN A 74 3.46 -9.90 2.13
N GLU A 75 3.02 -9.19 1.07
CA GLU A 75 3.82 -8.21 0.34
C GLU A 75 4.32 -7.13 1.30
N SER A 76 5.59 -6.75 1.15
CA SER A 76 6.21 -5.59 1.78
C SER A 76 6.80 -4.75 0.67
#